data_AF-A0A061FBI4-F1
#
_entry.id   AF-A0A061FBI4-F1
#
_cell.length_a   1.000
_cell.length_b   1.000
_cell.length_c   1.000
_cell.angle_alpha   90.00
_cell.angle_beta   90.00
_cell.angle_gamma   90.00
#
_symmetry.space_group_name_H-M   'P 1'
#
loop_
_entity.id
_entity.type
_entity.pdbx_description
1 polymer ?
#
loop_
_entity_poly.entity_id
_entity_poly.type
_entity_poly.pdbx_seq_one_letter_code
_entity_poly.pdbx_strand_id
1 'polypeptide(L)'
;MMKTRLPILSLLIATTALGRPINSCSSGHDNIRSRVDVVFIGCSVNHATGDGTTFWHFFNILSELFKAQGRNAQISRPPVLKRWFPEGHGPLINLPFTQPDEFISRFEAPQDLERIFHFSAESIAKLKARANSEYNTGKISSFQSLSALVWRSIKKAGRFPHEQVVLRKLAINKRS
;
A
#
# COMPACT_ATOMS: atom_id res chain seq x y z
N MET A 1 -25.40 -3.40 -23.71
CA MET A 1 -25.18 -2.41 -22.62
C MET A 1 -25.23 -3.14 -21.28
N MET A 2 -24.18 -3.88 -20.91
CA MET A 2 -24.09 -4.57 -19.62
C MET A 2 -23.51 -3.60 -18.58
N LYS A 3 -24.35 -3.11 -17.67
CA LYS A 3 -23.91 -2.41 -16.46
C LYS A 3 -23.44 -3.44 -15.43
N THR A 4 -22.25 -3.98 -15.60
CA THR A 4 -21.55 -4.61 -14.47
C THR A 4 -21.11 -3.50 -13.53
N ARG A 5 -21.86 -3.28 -12.44
CA ARG A 5 -21.40 -2.47 -11.31
C ARG A 5 -20.24 -3.22 -10.66
N LEU A 6 -19.03 -3.00 -11.15
CA LEU A 6 -17.83 -3.32 -10.36
C LEU A 6 -17.91 -2.49 -9.08
N PRO A 7 -17.78 -3.07 -7.88
CA PRO A 7 -17.76 -2.29 -6.65
C PRO A 7 -16.55 -1.36 -6.71
N ILE A 8 -16.80 -0.06 -6.91
CA ILE A 8 -15.75 0.96 -7.11
C ILE A 8 -14.94 1.17 -5.82
N LEU A 9 -15.53 0.85 -4.67
CA LEU A 9 -14.93 0.87 -3.35
C LEU A 9 -15.85 0.02 -2.43
N SER A 10 -15.32 -1.00 -1.78
CA SER A 10 -16.01 -1.62 -0.64
C SER A 10 -15.24 -1.24 0.61
N LEU A 11 -15.82 -0.32 1.39
CA LEU A 11 -15.32 0.07 2.69
C LEU A 11 -15.99 -0.83 3.73
N LEU A 12 -15.30 -1.88 4.17
CA LEU A 12 -15.73 -2.67 5.31
C LEU A 12 -15.17 -2.02 6.58
N ILE A 13 -15.91 -1.09 7.18
CA ILE A 13 -15.57 -0.58 8.50
C ILE A 13 -15.86 -1.69 9.51
N ALA A 14 -14.85 -2.50 9.82
CA ALA A 14 -14.89 -3.44 10.93
C ALA A 14 -14.54 -2.69 12.22
N THR A 15 -15.51 -2.05 12.85
CA THR A 15 -15.38 -1.59 14.25
C THR A 15 -15.40 -2.81 15.17
N THR A 16 -14.26 -3.48 15.33
CA THR A 16 -14.10 -4.48 16.39
C THR A 16 -13.78 -3.76 17.70
N ALA A 17 -14.81 -3.25 18.38
CA ALA A 17 -14.68 -2.92 19.78
C ALA A 17 -14.68 -4.23 20.57
N LEU A 18 -13.51 -4.83 20.80
CA LEU A 18 -13.18 -5.74 21.92
C LEU A 18 -11.81 -6.40 21.66
N GLY A 19 -10.74 -5.76 22.14
CA GLY A 19 -9.44 -6.42 22.34
C GLY A 19 -9.00 -6.19 23.78
N ARG A 20 -9.08 -7.21 24.63
CA ARG A 20 -8.44 -7.16 25.95
C ARG A 20 -6.92 -7.06 25.73
N PRO A 21 -6.20 -6.18 26.44
CA PRO A 21 -4.75 -6.17 26.37
C PRO A 21 -4.20 -7.51 26.86
N ILE A 22 -3.38 -8.15 26.02
CA ILE A 22 -2.50 -9.25 26.41
C ILE A 22 -1.45 -8.59 27.31
N ASN A 23 -1.68 -8.63 28.63
CA ASN A 23 -0.67 -8.61 29.69
C ASN A 23 -1.38 -8.70 31.04
N SER A 24 -1.39 -9.92 31.57
CA SER A 24 -1.76 -10.23 32.95
C SER A 24 -0.74 -9.65 33.92
N CYS A 25 -1.18 -8.81 34.85
CA CYS A 25 -0.57 -8.73 36.17
C CYS A 25 -1.66 -8.34 37.18
N SER A 26 -1.96 -9.29 38.05
CA SER A 26 -2.91 -9.20 39.15
C SER A 26 -2.18 -8.82 40.43
N SER A 27 -2.42 -7.61 40.92
CA SER A 27 -2.30 -7.26 42.33
C SER A 27 -3.16 -6.02 42.58
N GLY A 28 -3.86 -6.02 43.71
CA GLY A 28 -4.98 -5.13 44.02
C GLY A 28 -4.65 -3.63 44.07
N HIS A 29 -5.72 -2.87 44.35
CA HIS A 29 -5.93 -1.43 44.27
C HIS A 29 -6.60 -0.99 42.96
N ASP A 30 -7.86 -0.57 43.12
CA ASP A 30 -8.69 0.07 42.12
C ASP A 30 -7.94 1.23 41.47
N ASN A 31 -7.50 1.01 40.23
CA ASN A 31 -6.99 2.04 39.34
C ASN A 31 -7.91 2.06 38.13
N ILE A 32 -8.53 3.22 37.88
CA ILE A 32 -9.28 3.54 36.67
C ILE A 32 -8.33 3.35 35.48
N ARG A 33 -8.31 2.15 34.88
CA ARG A 33 -7.58 1.92 33.64
C ARG A 33 -8.36 2.59 32.53
N SER A 34 -7.81 3.65 31.95
CA SER A 34 -8.28 4.18 30.68
C SER A 34 -8.30 3.05 29.67
N ARG A 35 -9.50 2.70 29.21
CA ARG A 35 -9.67 1.69 28.18
C ARG A 35 -9.29 2.38 26.87
N VAL A 36 -8.13 2.02 26.33
CA VAL A 36 -7.75 2.47 24.99
C VAL A 36 -8.65 1.72 24.02
N ASP A 37 -9.70 2.38 23.54
CA ASP A 37 -10.53 1.83 22.48
C ASP A 37 -9.76 1.96 21.15
N VAL A 38 -9.23 0.85 20.66
CA VAL A 38 -8.55 0.77 19.37
C VAL A 38 -9.59 0.48 18.29
N VAL A 39 -9.60 1.30 17.24
CA VAL A 39 -10.46 1.10 16.06
C VAL A 39 -9.59 0.63 14.90
N PHE A 40 -9.97 -0.50 14.30
CA PHE A 40 -9.38 -1.01 13.06
C PHE A 40 -10.27 -0.61 11.87
N ILE A 41 -9.65 -0.22 10.76
CA ILE A 41 -10.37 0.15 9.53
C ILE A 41 -9.82 -0.68 8.39
N GLY A 42 -10.64 -1.59 7.86
CA GLY A 42 -10.37 -2.36 6.66
C GLY A 42 -10.99 -1.70 5.44
N CYS A 43 -10.31 -1.78 4.29
CA CYS A 43 -10.80 -1.19 3.05
C CYS A 43 -10.25 -1.92 1.84
N SER A 44 -11.06 -2.00 0.78
CA SER A 44 -10.68 -2.64 -0.48
C SER A 44 -11.03 -1.74 -1.65
N VAL A 45 -10.11 -1.62 -2.61
CA VAL A 45 -10.27 -0.83 -3.83
C VAL A 45 -9.91 -1.67 -5.05
N ASN A 46 -10.69 -1.52 -6.11
CA ASN A 46 -10.34 -2.05 -7.40
C ASN A 46 -9.10 -1.32 -7.95
N HIS A 47 -7.97 -2.02 -8.09
CA HIS A 47 -6.70 -1.41 -8.53
C HIS A 47 -6.74 -0.86 -9.97
N ALA A 48 -7.78 -1.18 -10.76
CA ALA A 48 -8.03 -0.56 -12.07
C ALA A 48 -8.60 0.87 -11.98
N THR A 49 -9.17 1.26 -10.83
CA THR A 49 -9.73 2.61 -10.63
C THR A 49 -8.71 3.58 -10.02
N GLY A 50 -7.68 3.07 -9.35
CA GLY A 50 -6.63 3.88 -8.74
C GLY A 50 -5.44 3.07 -8.25
N ASP A 51 -4.36 3.77 -7.94
CA ASP A 51 -3.17 3.20 -7.29
C ASP A 51 -3.10 3.57 -5.81
N GLY A 52 -2.05 3.12 -5.12
CA GLY A 52 -1.83 3.42 -3.71
C GLY A 52 -1.78 4.93 -3.39
N THR A 53 -1.39 5.78 -4.35
CA THR A 53 -1.39 7.24 -4.15
C THR A 53 -2.82 7.79 -4.16
N THR A 54 -3.64 7.39 -5.14
CA THR A 54 -5.06 7.75 -5.18
C THR A 54 -5.79 7.24 -3.94
N PHE A 55 -5.47 6.03 -3.50
CA PHE A 55 -6.05 5.43 -2.30
C PHE A 55 -5.74 6.24 -1.04
N TRP A 56 -4.47 6.61 -0.82
CA TRP A 56 -4.10 7.46 0.31
C TRP A 56 -4.73 8.86 0.22
N HIS A 57 -4.82 9.42 -0.98
CA HIS A 57 -5.48 10.70 -1.22
C HIS A 57 -6.97 10.67 -0.83
N PHE A 58 -7.68 9.58 -1.15
CA PHE A 58 -9.05 9.36 -0.71
C PHE A 58 -9.17 9.39 0.82
N PHE A 59 -8.28 8.72 1.55
CA PHE A 59 -8.29 8.74 3.01
C PHE A 59 -8.00 10.12 3.60
N ASN A 60 -7.11 10.91 2.99
CA ASN A 60 -6.86 12.27 3.43
C ASN A 60 -8.11 13.14 3.27
N ILE A 61 -8.79 13.09 2.12
CA ILE A 61 -10.06 13.79 1.89
C ILE A 61 -11.13 13.31 2.88
N LEU A 62 -11.25 12.00 3.07
CA LEU A 62 -12.22 11.42 4.00
C LEU A 62 -11.97 11.92 5.43
N SER A 63 -10.70 12.01 5.85
CA SER A 63 -10.32 12.59 7.14
C SER A 63 -10.71 14.07 7.27
N GLU A 64 -10.49 14.87 6.23
CA GLU A 64 -10.90 16.28 6.19
C GLU A 64 -12.43 16.43 6.32
N LEU A 65 -13.20 15.60 5.62
CA LEU A 65 -14.66 15.58 5.70
C LEU A 65 -15.16 15.23 7.10
N PHE A 66 -14.57 14.21 7.74
CA PHE A 66 -14.93 13.86 9.12
C PHE A 66 -14.58 14.96 10.13
N LYS A 67 -13.43 15.62 9.96
CA LYS A 67 -13.04 16.77 10.81
C LYS A 67 -13.97 17.97 10.63
N ALA A 68 -14.52 18.17 9.44
CA ALA A 68 -15.45 19.25 9.16
C ALA A 68 -16.83 19.06 9.83
N GLN A 69 -17.19 17.84 10.27
CA GLN A 69 -18.44 17.54 10.99
C GLN A 69 -19.71 18.09 10.31
N GLY A 70 -19.78 18.03 8.97
CA GLY A 70 -20.93 18.55 8.21
C GLY A 70 -20.97 20.07 8.02
N ARG A 71 -19.94 20.80 8.47
CA ARG A 71 -19.69 22.19 8.05
C ARG A 71 -19.08 22.22 6.65
N ASN A 72 -18.98 23.40 6.05
CA ASN A 72 -18.43 23.57 4.71
C ASN A 72 -16.95 23.10 4.67
N ALA A 73 -16.72 21.88 4.21
CA ALA A 73 -15.40 21.26 4.20
C ALA A 73 -14.57 21.83 3.05
N GLN A 74 -13.53 22.59 3.37
CA GLN A 74 -12.53 23.02 2.40
C GLN A 74 -11.57 21.86 2.16
N ILE A 75 -11.80 21.11 1.08
CA ILE A 75 -10.91 20.02 0.67
C ILE A 75 -9.60 20.63 0.18
N SER A 76 -8.50 20.32 0.84
CA SER A 76 -7.19 20.94 0.56
C SER A 76 -6.67 20.65 -0.84
N ARG A 77 -6.94 19.43 -1.33
CA ARG A 77 -6.51 18.92 -2.63
C ARG A 77 -7.66 18.18 -3.30
N PRO A 78 -8.50 18.87 -4.09
CA PRO A 78 -9.63 18.23 -4.76
C PRO A 78 -9.14 17.19 -5.78
N PRO A 79 -9.84 16.05 -5.95
CA PRO A 79 -9.44 15.03 -6.91
C PRO A 79 -9.61 15.53 -8.35
N VAL A 80 -8.63 15.26 -9.21
CA VAL A 80 -8.73 15.53 -10.64
C VAL A 80 -9.53 14.41 -11.30
N LEU A 81 -10.78 14.70 -11.67
CA LEU A 81 -11.70 13.71 -12.28
C LEU A 81 -11.51 13.58 -13.80
N LYS A 82 -10.99 14.62 -14.45
CA LYS A 82 -10.66 14.56 -15.87
C LYS A 82 -9.37 13.77 -16.04
N ARG A 83 -9.48 12.55 -16.60
CA ARG A 83 -8.31 11.74 -16.92
C ARG A 83 -7.40 12.51 -17.89
N TRP A 84 -6.15 12.69 -17.49
CA TRP A 84 -5.16 13.31 -18.34
C TRP A 84 -4.63 12.28 -19.34
N PHE A 85 -4.62 12.68 -20.60
CA PHE A 85 -3.86 12.08 -21.67
C PHE A 85 -2.98 13.20 -22.25
N PRO A 86 -1.80 12.94 -22.85
CA PRO A 86 -0.94 13.98 -23.45
C PRO A 86 -1.67 14.83 -24.54
N GLU A 87 -1.01 15.44 -25.53
CA GLU A 87 -1.71 15.89 -26.77
C GLU A 87 -1.29 15.01 -27.95
N GLY A 88 -2.19 14.78 -28.93
CA GLY A 88 -1.85 14.05 -30.17
C GLY A 88 -1.63 12.51 -30.08
N HIS A 89 -2.06 11.85 -29.02
CA HIS A 89 -1.92 10.41 -28.79
C HIS A 89 -3.30 9.76 -28.92
N GLY A 90 -3.32 8.72 -29.72
CA GLY A 90 -4.52 8.06 -30.25
C GLY A 90 -4.14 7.38 -31.56
N PRO A 91 -4.82 6.29 -31.95
CA PRO A 91 -6.08 5.79 -31.39
C PRO A 91 -5.90 5.01 -30.08
N LEU A 92 -7.04 4.71 -29.43
CA LEU A 92 -7.09 3.70 -28.38
C LEU A 92 -6.46 2.41 -28.90
N ILE A 93 -5.40 1.95 -28.23
CA ILE A 93 -4.75 0.69 -28.60
C ILE A 93 -5.66 -0.44 -28.11
N ASN A 94 -6.22 -1.18 -29.05
CA ASN A 94 -6.84 -2.46 -28.73
C ASN A 94 -5.73 -3.43 -28.38
N LEU A 95 -5.71 -3.89 -27.14
CA LEU A 95 -4.89 -5.02 -26.76
C LEU A 95 -5.38 -6.25 -27.54
N PRO A 96 -4.49 -7.19 -27.90
CA PRO A 96 -4.84 -8.36 -28.71
C PRO A 96 -5.56 -9.41 -27.84
N PHE A 97 -6.66 -9.02 -27.19
CA PHE A 97 -7.49 -9.86 -26.34
C PHE A 97 -8.92 -9.84 -26.84
N THR A 98 -9.54 -11.00 -26.97
CA THR A 98 -10.92 -11.12 -27.48
C THR A 98 -11.89 -11.41 -26.35
N GLN A 99 -11.48 -12.22 -25.38
CA GLN A 99 -12.31 -12.68 -24.27
C GLN A 99 -11.76 -12.22 -22.91
N PRO A 100 -12.64 -11.96 -21.91
CA PRO A 100 -12.23 -11.50 -20.58
C PRO A 100 -11.23 -12.40 -19.85
N ASP A 101 -11.33 -13.71 -20.03
CA ASP A 101 -10.44 -14.71 -19.43
C ASP A 101 -9.00 -14.65 -19.97
N GLU A 102 -8.77 -14.01 -21.13
CA GLU A 102 -7.43 -13.80 -21.68
C GLU A 102 -6.61 -12.77 -20.88
N PHE A 103 -7.27 -11.89 -20.12
CA PHE A 103 -6.61 -10.82 -19.35
C PHE A 103 -7.07 -10.69 -17.89
N ILE A 104 -8.15 -11.37 -17.49
CA ILE A 104 -8.61 -11.44 -16.11
C ILE A 104 -8.27 -12.81 -15.53
N SER A 105 -7.13 -12.90 -14.83
CA SER A 105 -6.82 -14.06 -14.02
C SER A 105 -7.52 -13.97 -12.67
N ARG A 106 -8.33 -14.98 -12.31
CA ARG A 106 -8.78 -15.14 -10.92
C ARG A 106 -7.60 -15.67 -10.10
N PHE A 107 -7.02 -14.79 -9.29
CA PHE A 107 -5.93 -15.16 -8.40
C PHE A 107 -6.51 -15.86 -7.16
N GLU A 108 -6.17 -17.13 -6.98
CA GLU A 108 -6.35 -17.81 -5.70
C GLU A 108 -5.10 -17.56 -4.86
N ALA A 109 -5.28 -16.82 -3.77
CA ALA A 109 -4.18 -16.53 -2.86
C ALA A 109 -3.72 -17.84 -2.20
N PRO A 110 -2.42 -18.17 -2.29
CA PRO A 110 -1.86 -19.24 -1.47
C PRO A 110 -2.07 -18.94 0.02
N GLN A 111 -2.00 -19.97 0.87
CA GLN A 111 -1.90 -19.77 2.32
C GLN A 111 -0.50 -19.23 2.68
N ASP A 112 -0.30 -17.95 2.41
CA ASP A 112 0.97 -17.28 2.67
C ASP A 112 1.08 -16.86 4.14
N LEU A 113 2.30 -16.95 4.68
CA LEU A 113 2.63 -16.40 5.98
C LEU A 113 3.05 -14.94 5.83
N GLU A 114 2.21 -14.04 6.31
CA GLU A 114 2.58 -12.62 6.39
C GLU A 114 3.48 -12.36 7.61
N ARG A 115 4.56 -11.62 7.41
CA ARG A 115 5.39 -11.10 8.49
C ARG A 115 5.72 -9.64 8.28
N ILE A 116 5.63 -8.86 9.35
CA ILE A 116 6.02 -7.46 9.37
C ILE A 116 7.43 -7.35 9.95
N PHE A 117 8.33 -6.74 9.18
CA PHE A 117 9.69 -6.43 9.62
C PHE A 117 9.80 -4.94 9.91
N HIS A 118 10.20 -4.60 11.12
CA HIS A 118 10.45 -3.21 11.50
C HIS A 118 11.91 -2.83 11.21
N PHE A 119 12.10 -1.70 10.53
CA PHE A 119 13.40 -1.07 10.32
C PHE A 119 13.35 0.34 10.91
N SER A 120 14.24 0.62 11.87
CA SER A 120 14.32 1.95 12.46
C SER A 120 14.86 2.98 11.46
N ALA A 121 14.54 4.25 11.65
CA ALA A 121 15.07 5.34 10.82
C ALA A 121 16.62 5.35 10.81
N GLU A 122 17.24 5.06 11.95
CA GLU A 122 18.70 4.93 12.07
C GLU A 122 19.25 3.79 11.21
N SER A 123 18.62 2.60 11.25
CA SER A 123 19.07 1.45 10.44
C SER A 123 18.96 1.73 8.94
N ILE A 124 17.89 2.41 8.52
CA ILE A 124 17.66 2.80 7.13
C ILE A 124 18.70 3.85 6.71
N ALA A 125 19.02 4.82 7.57
CA ALA A 125 20.03 5.83 7.31
C ALA A 125 21.43 5.20 7.15
N LYS A 126 21.81 4.26 8.04
CA LYS A 126 23.06 3.50 7.93
C LYS A 126 23.11 2.70 6.63
N LEU A 127 22.01 2.03 6.25
CA LEU A 127 21.93 1.26 5.01
C LEU A 127 22.08 2.14 3.76
N LYS A 128 21.40 3.30 3.75
CA LYS A 128 21.54 4.29 2.67
C LYS A 128 22.97 4.81 2.59
N ALA A 129 23.59 5.20 3.72
CA ALA A 129 24.95 5.72 3.75
C ALA A 129 25.95 4.70 3.22
N ARG A 130 25.84 3.44 3.65
CA ARG A 130 26.67 2.34 3.17
C ARG A 130 26.52 2.13 1.66
N ALA A 131 25.30 2.04 1.15
CA ALA A 131 25.06 1.82 -0.28
C ALA A 131 25.67 2.93 -1.15
N ASN A 132 25.54 4.19 -0.70
CA ASN A 132 26.10 5.35 -1.37
C ASN A 132 27.64 5.36 -1.32
N SER A 133 28.24 4.96 -0.18
CA SER A 133 29.69 4.83 -0.04
C SER A 133 30.29 3.71 -0.90
N GLU A 134 29.66 2.52 -0.94
CA GLU A 134 30.15 1.38 -1.75
C GLU A 134 30.14 1.68 -3.26
N TYR A 135 29.20 2.53 -3.72
CA TYR A 135 29.07 2.93 -5.12
C TYR A 135 29.61 4.32 -5.44
N ASN A 136 30.28 4.98 -4.48
CA ASN A 136 30.82 6.34 -4.62
C ASN A 136 29.82 7.33 -5.24
N THR A 137 28.57 7.31 -4.75
CA THR A 137 27.47 8.14 -5.24
C THR A 137 26.67 8.71 -4.08
N GLY A 138 25.93 9.81 -4.30
CA GLY A 138 24.96 10.35 -3.34
C GLY A 138 23.50 10.14 -3.77
N LYS A 139 23.26 9.42 -4.87
CA LYS A 139 21.95 9.36 -5.54
C LYS A 139 21.07 8.19 -5.11
N ILE A 140 21.60 7.24 -4.33
CA ILE A 140 20.82 6.07 -3.89
C ILE A 140 19.90 6.50 -2.74
N SER A 141 18.59 6.35 -2.95
CA SER A 141 17.56 6.66 -1.95
C SER A 141 17.45 5.58 -0.86
N SER A 142 16.85 5.95 0.27
CA SER A 142 16.50 5.00 1.35
C SER A 142 15.60 3.86 0.85
N PHE A 143 14.66 4.17 -0.05
CA PHE A 143 13.78 3.17 -0.64
C PHE A 143 14.57 2.15 -1.47
N GLN A 144 15.50 2.62 -2.32
CA GLN A 144 16.35 1.74 -3.12
C GLN A 144 17.29 0.88 -2.26
N SER A 145 17.93 1.46 -1.24
CA SER A 145 18.85 0.74 -0.38
C SER A 145 18.14 -0.35 0.45
N LEU A 146 17.01 -0.01 1.07
CA LEU A 146 16.17 -0.98 1.80
C LEU A 146 15.61 -2.05 0.88
N SER A 147 15.12 -1.64 -0.29
CA SER A 147 14.67 -2.54 -1.33
C SER A 147 15.75 -3.55 -1.69
N ALA A 148 16.96 -3.10 -1.99
CA ALA A 148 18.07 -3.99 -2.35
C ALA A 148 18.39 -4.98 -1.23
N LEU A 149 18.37 -4.54 0.04
CA LEU A 149 18.55 -5.43 1.19
C LEU A 149 17.49 -6.53 1.24
N VAL A 150 16.21 -6.16 1.18
CA VAL A 150 15.10 -7.12 1.22
C VAL A 150 15.21 -8.14 0.08
N TRP A 151 15.53 -7.67 -1.13
CA TRP A 151 15.73 -8.56 -2.28
C TRP A 151 16.85 -9.57 -2.07
N ARG A 152 18.02 -9.12 -1.57
CA ARG A 152 19.12 -10.02 -1.25
C ARG A 152 18.73 -11.03 -0.17
N SER A 153 17.99 -10.62 0.86
CA SER A 153 17.52 -11.51 1.92
C SER A 153 16.57 -12.58 1.39
N ILE A 154 15.61 -12.22 0.53
CA ILE A 154 14.70 -13.16 -0.12
C ILE A 154 15.49 -14.17 -0.97
N LYS A 155 16.43 -13.68 -1.79
CA LYS A 155 17.26 -14.56 -2.63
C LYS A 155 18.10 -15.53 -1.81
N LYS A 156 18.66 -15.10 -0.67
CA LYS A 156 19.42 -15.96 0.25
C LYS A 156 18.52 -17.00 0.94
N ALA A 157 17.35 -16.59 1.42
CA ALA A 157 16.42 -17.49 2.09
C ALA A 157 15.82 -18.54 1.14
N GLY A 158 15.54 -18.16 -0.11
CA GLY A 158 14.91 -19.04 -1.10
C GLY A 158 15.82 -20.11 -1.70
N ARG A 159 17.15 -20.08 -1.44
CA ARG A 159 18.14 -21.07 -1.95
C ARG A 159 17.95 -21.45 -3.43
N PHE A 160 17.60 -20.46 -4.25
CA PHE A 160 17.34 -20.68 -5.67
C PHE A 160 18.58 -21.22 -6.38
N PRO A 161 18.44 -22.13 -7.38
CA PRO A 161 19.55 -22.55 -8.23
C PRO A 161 20.27 -21.36 -8.85
N HIS A 162 21.59 -21.47 -9.03
CA HIS A 162 22.44 -20.36 -9.46
C HIS A 162 22.05 -19.80 -10.84
N GLU A 163 21.48 -20.64 -11.70
CA GLU A 163 21.08 -20.30 -13.07
C GLU A 163 19.64 -19.77 -13.19
N GLN A 164 18.86 -19.80 -12.09
CA GLN A 164 17.47 -19.36 -12.14
C GLN A 164 17.38 -17.84 -12.17
N VAL A 165 16.82 -17.31 -13.27
CA VAL A 165 16.43 -15.89 -13.37
C VAL A 165 15.28 -15.64 -12.40
N VAL A 166 15.49 -14.73 -11.44
CA VAL A 166 14.44 -14.29 -10.53
C VAL A 166 14.22 -12.80 -10.72
N LEU A 167 12.98 -12.42 -11.01
CA LEU A 167 12.60 -11.05 -11.29
C LEU A 167 12.12 -10.35 -10.02
N ARG A 168 12.46 -9.07 -9.91
CA ARG A 168 11.80 -8.15 -8.98
C ARG A 168 11.04 -7.09 -9.75
N LYS A 169 9.74 -6.94 -9.44
CA LYS A 169 8.91 -5.85 -9.94
C LYS A 169 8.79 -4.76 -8.89
N LEU A 170 8.93 -3.50 -9.29
CA LEU A 170 8.76 -2.33 -8.44
C LEU A 170 7.77 -1.38 -9.12
N ALA A 171 6.74 -0.97 -8.39
CA ALA A 171 5.82 0.06 -8.86
C ALA A 171 6.49 1.44 -8.79
N ILE A 172 6.29 2.26 -9.81
CA ILE A 172 6.83 3.62 -9.89
C ILE A 172 5.67 4.57 -10.19
N ASN A 173 5.51 5.61 -9.37
CA ASN A 173 4.54 6.67 -9.62
C ASN A 173 5.06 7.59 -10.75
N LYS A 174 4.19 7.88 -11.73
CA LYS A 174 4.51 8.70 -12.91
C LYS A 174 3.89 10.10 -12.88
N ARG A 175 3.31 10.53 -11.75
CA ARG A 175 2.69 11.85 -11.58
C ARG A 175 3.69 12.98 -11.23
N SER A 176 4.96 12.85 -11.64
CA SER A 176 6.02 13.83 -11.34
C SER A 176 5.87 15.12 -12.13
#